data_AF-A0A968A6E3-F1
#
_entry.id   AF-A0A968A6E3-F1
#
_cell.length_a   1.000
_cell.length_b   1.000
_cell.length_c   1.000
_cell.angle_alpha   90.00
_cell.angle_beta   90.00
_cell.angle_gamma   90.00
#
_symmetry.space_group_name_H-M   'P 1'
#
loop_
_entity.id
_entity.type
_entity.pdbx_description
1 polymer ?
#
loop_
_entity_poly.entity_id
_entity_poly.type
_entity_poly.pdbx_seq_one_letter_code
_entity_poly.pdbx_strand_id
1 'polypeptide(L)' 'MIGNIATAGEVTDCYAWGNVSTVDASSVGGAFGGVAASSVITNVYSIGAVTGTGGAGDIGGLSG' A
#
# COMPACT_ATOMS: atom_id res chain seq x y z
N MET A 1 -2.01 2.60 -6.89
CA MET A 1 -2.48 2.58 -5.49
C MET A 1 -3.97 2.28 -5.44
N ILE A 2 -4.39 1.34 -4.59
CA ILE A 2 -5.79 1.00 -4.29
C ILE A 2 -6.33 1.91 -3.17
N GLY A 3 -5.58 2.13 -2.07
CA GLY A 3 -5.99 3.09 -1.03
C GLY A 3 -5.38 2.86 0.35
N ASN A 4 -6.10 3.26 1.39
CA ASN A 4 -5.77 3.02 2.80
C ASN A 4 -6.96 2.34 3.49
N ILE A 5 -6.71 1.26 4.24
CA ILE A 5 -7.75 0.51 4.96
C ILE A 5 -7.67 0.90 6.44
N ALA A 6 -8.37 1.97 6.82
CA ALA A 6 -8.27 2.57 8.16
C ALA A 6 -9.11 1.85 9.25
N THR A 7 -10.03 0.98 8.84
CA THR A 7 -10.89 0.17 9.74
C THR A 7 -10.97 -1.24 9.19
N ALA A 8 -11.50 -2.20 9.97
CA ALA A 8 -11.64 -3.59 9.52
C ALA A 8 -12.32 -3.65 8.14
N GLY A 9 -11.59 -4.14 7.14
CA GLY A 9 -12.06 -4.22 5.76
C GLY A 9 -11.56 -5.46 5.05
N GLU A 10 -12.26 -5.83 3.99
CA GLU A 10 -11.89 -6.95 3.12
C GLU A 10 -11.58 -6.41 1.73
N VAL A 11 -10.41 -6.76 1.19
CA VAL A 11 -10.05 -6.49 -0.20
C VAL A 11 -9.65 -7.78 -0.87
N THR A 12 -10.36 -8.12 -1.95
CA THR A 12 -10.21 -9.40 -2.64
C THR A 12 -10.14 -9.17 -4.15
N ASP A 13 -9.30 -9.95 -4.84
CA ASP A 13 -9.20 -10.00 -6.31
C ASP A 13 -8.93 -8.64 -6.98
N CYS A 14 -8.02 -7.85 -6.39
CA CYS A 14 -7.67 -6.52 -6.88
C CYS A 14 -6.22 -6.46 -7.37
N TYR A 15 -5.91 -5.45 -8.21
CA TYR A 15 -4.53 -5.18 -8.60
C TYR A 15 -4.23 -3.69 -8.72
N ALA A 16 -2.97 -3.33 -8.49
CA ALA A 16 -2.44 -1.99 -8.69
C ALA A 16 -1.27 -1.98 -9.68
N TRP A 17 -1.29 -1.06 -10.63
CA TRP A 17 -0.21 -0.93 -11.64
C TRP A 17 0.51 0.42 -11.64
N GLY A 18 -0.15 1.49 -11.17
CA GLY A 18 0.48 2.81 -11.14
C GLY A 18 1.67 2.86 -10.18
N ASN A 19 2.74 3.55 -10.61
CA ASN A 19 3.88 3.86 -9.77
C ASN A 19 3.46 4.77 -8.61
N VAL A 20 4.06 4.58 -7.44
CA VAL A 20 3.80 5.35 -6.23
C VAL A 20 5.10 5.99 -5.77
N SER A 21 5.09 7.31 -5.59
CA SER A 21 6.25 8.07 -5.12
C SER A 21 5.87 9.05 -4.02
N THR A 22 6.66 9.11 -2.94
CA THR A 22 6.49 10.06 -1.85
C THR A 22 7.84 10.66 -1.43
N VAL A 23 7.79 11.83 -0.80
CA VAL A 23 8.99 12.52 -0.28
C VAL A 23 9.05 12.49 1.24
N ASP A 24 7.92 12.57 1.95
CA ASP A 24 7.89 12.57 3.43
C ASP A 24 6.60 11.90 3.93
N ALA A 25 6.46 10.59 3.69
CA ALA A 25 5.31 9.81 4.16
C ALA A 25 5.75 8.77 5.19
N SER A 26 5.00 8.60 6.28
CA SER A 26 5.31 7.56 7.28
C SER A 26 5.24 6.15 6.70
N SER A 27 4.35 5.94 5.74
CA SER A 27 3.97 4.62 5.19
C SER A 27 3.67 4.74 3.69
N VAL A 28 4.23 3.85 2.89
CA VAL A 28 4.05 3.82 1.43
C VAL A 28 3.93 2.39 0.92
N GLY A 29 2.76 2.07 0.37
CA GLY A 29 2.56 0.80 -0.34
C GLY A 29 2.10 0.97 -1.78
N GLY A 30 2.50 0.02 -2.63
CA GLY A 30 2.11 0.02 -4.04
C GLY A 30 0.61 -0.18 -4.25
N ALA A 31 -0.01 -1.04 -3.45
CA ALA A 31 -1.47 -1.18 -3.38
C ALA A 31 -2.06 -0.39 -2.20
N PHE A 32 -1.51 -0.54 -0.99
CA PHE A 32 -2.08 0.05 0.22
C PHE A 32 -1.07 0.87 1.02
N GLY A 33 -1.38 2.12 1.34
CA GLY A 33 -0.51 2.95 2.21
C GLY A 33 -0.68 2.71 3.71
N GLY A 34 -1.50 1.71 4.06
CA GLY A 34 -1.83 1.35 5.44
C GLY A 34 -2.97 0.33 5.46
N VAL A 35 -2.86 -0.64 6.36
CA VAL A 35 -3.84 -1.72 6.53
C VAL A 35 -4.11 -1.91 8.02
N ALA A 36 -5.34 -1.69 8.46
CA ALA A 36 -5.74 -1.96 9.83
C ALA A 36 -5.57 -3.45 10.15
N ALA A 37 -5.06 -3.76 11.35
CA ALA A 37 -4.64 -5.12 11.74
C ALA A 37 -5.74 -6.19 11.64
N SER A 38 -7.02 -5.80 11.72
CA SER A 38 -8.17 -6.69 11.59
C SER A 38 -8.68 -6.86 10.15
N SER A 39 -7.97 -6.33 9.16
CA SER A 39 -8.36 -6.41 7.75
C SER A 39 -7.83 -7.68 7.09
N VAL A 40 -8.54 -8.14 6.06
CA VAL A 40 -8.17 -9.31 5.27
C VAL A 40 -7.90 -8.88 3.83
N ILE A 41 -6.71 -9.22 3.33
CA ILE A 41 -6.29 -8.96 1.94
C ILE A 41 -6.04 -10.31 1.28
N THR A 42 -6.83 -10.65 0.26
CA THR A 42 -6.76 -11.95 -0.43
C THR A 42 -6.60 -11.76 -1.93
N ASN A 43 -5.66 -12.48 -2.55
CA ASN A 43 -5.43 -12.43 -4.00
C ASN A 43 -5.26 -11.00 -4.57
N VAL A 44 -4.43 -10.20 -3.89
CA VAL A 44 -4.12 -8.84 -4.33
C VAL A 44 -2.64 -8.74 -4.69
N TYR A 45 -2.33 -8.07 -5.80
CA TYR A 45 -0.96 -7.84 -6.22
C TYR A 45 -0.74 -6.40 -6.71
N SER A 46 0.51 -5.96 -6.63
CA SER A 46 0.95 -4.67 -7.14
C SER A 46 2.18 -4.86 -8.00
N ILE A 47 2.21 -4.19 -9.14
CA ILE A 47 3.29 -4.29 -10.15
C ILE A 47 3.91 -2.93 -10.50
N GLY A 48 3.38 -1.84 -9.95
CA GLY A 48 3.99 -0.51 -10.08
C GLY A 48 5.22 -0.36 -9.18
N ALA A 49 6.16 0.50 -9.59
CA ALA A 49 7.31 0.84 -8.76
C ALA A 49 6.87 1.65 -7.52
N VAL A 50 7.50 1.39 -6.38
CA VAL A 50 7.27 2.13 -5.13
C VAL A 50 8.55 2.84 -4.74
N THR A 51 8.49 4.15 -4.54
CA THR A 51 9.66 4.97 -4.19
C THR A 51 9.30 5.90 -3.04
N GLY A 52 9.94 5.73 -1.89
CA GLY A 52 9.88 6.69 -0.78
C GLY A 52 11.24 7.37 -0.61
N THR A 53 11.27 8.69 -0.49
CA THR A 53 12.46 9.46 -0.11
C THR A 53 12.23 10.18 1.23
N GLY A 54 13.18 11.02 1.67
CA GLY A 54 13.04 11.96 2.82
C GLY A 54 12.80 11.40 4.23
N GLY A 55 12.90 10.08 4.42
CA GLY A 55 12.71 9.46 5.73
C GLY A 55 11.39 8.70 5.86
N ALA A 56 10.82 8.25 4.73
CA ALA A 56 9.71 7.33 4.76
C ALA A 56 10.02 6.12 5.65
N GLY A 57 9.13 5.83 6.60
CA GLY A 57 9.34 4.82 7.62
C GLY A 57 9.18 3.42 7.04
N ASP A 58 7.95 3.12 6.61
CA ASP A 58 7.58 1.80 6.11
C ASP A 58 7.30 1.88 4.60
N ILE A 59 8.01 1.07 3.82
CA ILE A 59 7.87 1.02 2.35
C ILE A 59 7.69 -0.44 1.94
N GLY A 60 6.60 -0.74 1.23
CA GLY A 60 6.35 -2.09 0.74
C GLY A 60 5.72 -2.14 -0.66
N GLY A 61 6.00 -3.22 -1.39
CA GLY A 61 5.48 -3.41 -2.74
C GLY A 61 3.95 -3.54 -2.77
N LEU A 62 3.37 -4.22 -1.77
CA LEU A 62 1.92 -4.36 -1.62
C LEU A 62 1.37 -3.37 -0.59
N SER A 63 1.85 -3.46 0.66
CA SER A 63 1.52 -2.55 1.76
C SER A 63 2.78 -2.02 2.42
N GLY A 64 2.78 -0.75 2.79
CA GLY A 64 3.78 -0.13 3.66
C GLY A 64 3.10 0.78 4.65
#